data_AF-A0A4V1SKJ2-F1
#
_entry.id   AF-A0A4V1SKJ2-F1
#
_cell.length_a   1.000
_cell.length_b   1.000
_cell.length_c   1.000
_cell.angle_alpha   90.00
_cell.angle_beta   90.00
_cell.angle_gamma   90.00
#
_symmetry.space_group_name_H-M   'P 1'
#
loop_
_entity.id
_entity.type
_entity.pdbx_description
1 polymer ?
#
loop_
_entity_poly.entity_id
_entity_poly.type
_entity_poly.pdbx_seq_one_letter_code
_entity_poly.pdbx_strand_id
1 'polypeptide(L)'
;MQTSLKKGFFLAKNSRSNYNETAFSMAATFSMQYLTWLKDSKAPSSLSYYKAASSVEISPVIQYMKAAGYDFHNLSIFDFADHPSLQKNYFINGETKSVILYNTLWESYKRDIRWNFYNPQANDSAVSPGSQENLFKKSGLNFNNIIIDSLSKLSAVTDNEKPRFIYGHVYIPHFPYLYNSAGVPYTDSVYSAEIFHDKKRFSEYTAYGRKILISLVKKLLQKNNQPVIILQSDHGAALAFYDGSPKAYRFSNYSAFY
;
A
#
# COMPACT_ATOMS: atom_id res chain seq x y z
N MET A 1 20.38 -3.18 20.14
CA MET A 1 20.00 -1.86 20.70
C MET A 1 18.54 -1.92 21.13
N GLN A 2 18.30 -1.83 22.43
CA GLN A 2 16.98 -1.88 23.05
C GLN A 2 16.53 -0.43 23.28
N THR A 3 15.78 0.14 22.35
CA THR A 3 15.27 1.53 22.49
C THR A 3 13.99 1.53 23.32
N SER A 4 14.01 2.32 24.39
CA SER A 4 12.94 2.50 25.38
C SER A 4 11.60 2.91 24.77
N LEU A 5 10.58 2.04 24.88
CA LEU A 5 9.16 2.37 24.74
C LEU A 5 8.45 1.72 25.93
N LYS A 6 8.38 2.45 27.05
CA LYS A 6 7.77 2.01 28.32
C LYS A 6 6.30 2.43 28.36
N LYS A 7 5.43 1.43 28.61
CA LYS A 7 3.94 1.44 28.69
C LYS A 7 3.22 1.67 27.34
N GLY A 8 2.25 0.81 27.02
CA GLY A 8 1.43 0.86 25.80
C GLY A 8 1.99 0.14 24.57
N PHE A 9 3.32 0.06 24.41
CA PHE A 9 3.94 -0.56 23.24
C PHE A 9 4.07 -2.09 23.32
N PHE A 10 3.57 -2.79 22.31
CA PHE A 10 3.78 -4.21 22.07
C PHE A 10 4.31 -4.45 20.65
N LEU A 11 5.40 -5.23 20.53
CA LEU A 11 5.99 -5.64 19.26
C LEU A 11 5.86 -7.16 19.10
N ALA A 12 5.15 -7.59 18.07
CA ALA A 12 5.03 -9.00 17.72
C ALA A 12 6.29 -9.47 16.97
N LYS A 13 7.35 -9.82 17.71
CA LYS A 13 8.69 -10.14 17.18
C LYS A 13 8.72 -11.25 16.12
N ASN A 14 7.78 -12.19 16.20
CA ASN A 14 7.68 -13.34 15.30
C ASN A 14 6.47 -13.26 14.36
N SER A 15 5.90 -12.06 14.18
CA SER A 15 4.79 -11.84 13.26
C SER A 15 5.19 -12.21 11.83
N ARG A 16 4.24 -12.80 11.10
CA ARG A 16 4.36 -13.12 9.68
C ARG A 16 3.06 -12.81 8.97
N SER A 17 3.18 -12.33 7.75
CA SER A 17 2.04 -12.25 6.84
C SER A 17 1.69 -13.64 6.32
N ASN A 18 0.39 -13.88 6.12
CA ASN A 18 -0.10 -15.10 5.49
C ASN A 18 0.12 -15.09 3.97
N TYR A 19 0.33 -13.90 3.38
CA TYR A 19 0.52 -13.72 1.94
C TYR A 19 1.68 -12.77 1.69
N ASN A 20 2.38 -12.97 0.59
CA ASN A 20 3.60 -12.22 0.25
C ASN A 20 3.39 -11.09 -0.76
N GLU A 21 2.15 -10.64 -0.90
CA GLU A 21 1.75 -9.60 -1.84
C GLU A 21 0.59 -8.77 -1.26
N THR A 22 0.61 -7.46 -1.52
CA THR A 22 -0.33 -6.50 -0.96
C THR A 22 -1.78 -6.89 -1.20
N ALA A 23 -2.15 -7.31 -2.41
CA ALA A 23 -3.52 -7.71 -2.76
C ALA A 23 -4.09 -8.75 -1.80
N PHE A 24 -3.37 -9.84 -1.64
CA PHE A 24 -3.84 -10.98 -0.88
C PHE A 24 -3.69 -10.75 0.63
N SER A 25 -2.63 -10.05 1.05
CA SER A 25 -2.44 -9.70 2.45
C SER A 25 -3.53 -8.77 2.96
N MET A 26 -3.86 -7.72 2.18
CA MET A 26 -4.91 -6.78 2.55
C MET A 26 -6.30 -7.40 2.44
N ALA A 27 -6.56 -8.21 1.41
CA ALA A 27 -7.82 -8.95 1.32
C ALA A 27 -8.03 -9.85 2.54
N ALA A 28 -7.02 -10.62 2.95
CA ALA A 28 -7.12 -11.48 4.12
C ALA A 28 -7.31 -10.69 5.43
N THR A 29 -6.59 -9.57 5.57
CA THR A 29 -6.69 -8.68 6.74
C THR A 29 -8.10 -8.10 6.88
N PHE A 30 -8.64 -7.52 5.80
CA PHE A 30 -9.94 -6.85 5.83
C PHE A 30 -11.14 -7.79 5.80
N SER A 31 -10.95 -9.02 5.32
CA SER A 31 -11.96 -10.09 5.42
C SER A 31 -11.85 -10.92 6.69
N MET A 32 -10.78 -10.76 7.48
CA MET A 32 -10.47 -11.57 8.67
C MET A 32 -10.46 -13.08 8.41
N GLN A 33 -10.09 -13.48 7.20
CA GLN A 33 -10.09 -14.89 6.80
C GLN A 33 -8.91 -15.21 5.89
N TYR A 34 -8.52 -16.49 5.88
CA TYR A 34 -7.63 -17.01 4.87
C TYR A 34 -8.35 -17.08 3.50
N LEU A 35 -7.62 -16.80 2.43
CA LEU A 35 -8.11 -16.79 1.06
C LEU A 35 -8.14 -18.22 0.50
N THR A 36 -9.11 -19.02 0.94
CA THR A 36 -9.28 -20.42 0.50
C THR A 36 -9.51 -20.55 -1.02
N TRP A 37 -9.90 -19.47 -1.68
CA TRP A 37 -10.07 -19.38 -3.13
C TRP A 37 -8.77 -19.09 -3.88
N LEU A 38 -7.70 -18.65 -3.19
CA LEU A 38 -6.39 -18.43 -3.78
C LEU A 38 -5.66 -19.78 -3.86
N LYS A 39 -5.62 -20.36 -5.06
CA LYS A 39 -4.91 -21.62 -5.30
C LYS A 39 -3.41 -21.37 -5.44
N ASP A 40 -2.60 -22.31 -4.96
CA ASP A 40 -1.15 -22.37 -5.23
C ASP A 40 -0.92 -22.53 -6.74
N SER A 41 -0.84 -21.40 -7.43
CA SER A 41 -0.52 -21.30 -8.84
C SER A 41 0.71 -20.41 -8.98
N LYS A 42 1.55 -20.68 -9.98
CA LYS A 42 2.81 -19.93 -10.18
C LYS A 42 2.59 -18.42 -10.38
N ALA A 43 1.41 -18.02 -10.83
CA ALA A 43 0.98 -16.63 -10.93
C ALA A 43 -0.54 -16.52 -10.69
N PRO A 44 -0.99 -15.67 -9.75
CA PRO A 44 -2.40 -15.40 -9.56
C PRO A 44 -3.04 -14.80 -10.82
N SER A 45 -4.25 -15.24 -11.16
CA SER A 45 -5.00 -14.71 -12.31
C SER A 45 -5.59 -13.33 -12.02
N SER A 46 -5.98 -12.58 -13.06
CA SER A 46 -6.72 -11.32 -12.92
C SER A 46 -8.00 -11.47 -12.07
N LEU A 47 -8.67 -12.62 -12.18
CA LEU A 47 -9.83 -12.95 -11.34
C LEU A 47 -9.46 -13.01 -9.84
N SER A 48 -8.25 -13.45 -9.50
CA SER A 48 -7.76 -13.52 -8.12
C SER A 48 -7.55 -12.12 -7.55
N TYR A 49 -6.97 -11.21 -8.33
CA TYR A 49 -6.81 -9.80 -7.94
C TYR A 49 -8.15 -9.08 -7.82
N TYR A 50 -9.09 -9.35 -8.72
CA TYR A 50 -10.45 -8.81 -8.61
C TYR A 50 -11.12 -9.27 -7.31
N LYS A 51 -11.07 -10.57 -7.00
CA LYS A 51 -11.61 -11.11 -5.73
C LYS A 51 -10.93 -10.49 -4.51
N ALA A 52 -9.61 -10.28 -4.56
CA ALA A 52 -8.88 -9.59 -3.50
C ALA A 52 -9.39 -8.16 -3.32
N ALA A 53 -9.51 -7.39 -4.40
CA ALA A 53 -10.03 -6.04 -4.38
C ALA A 53 -11.45 -5.97 -3.84
N SER A 54 -12.37 -6.83 -4.31
CA SER A 54 -13.73 -6.89 -3.79
C SER A 54 -13.80 -7.26 -2.31
N SER A 55 -12.86 -8.09 -1.81
CA SER A 55 -12.79 -8.45 -0.39
C SER A 55 -12.35 -7.27 0.49
N VAL A 56 -11.53 -6.36 -0.05
CA VAL A 56 -11.17 -5.11 0.64
C VAL A 56 -12.33 -4.11 0.55
N GLU A 57 -12.95 -4.00 -0.63
CA GLU A 57 -14.05 -3.07 -0.87
C GLU A 57 -15.25 -3.34 0.06
N ILE A 58 -15.66 -4.61 0.13
CA ILE A 58 -16.76 -5.09 0.95
C ILE A 58 -16.18 -5.71 2.23
N SER A 59 -15.45 -4.91 3.00
CA SER A 59 -14.70 -5.36 4.18
C SER A 59 -15.60 -5.60 5.41
N PRO A 60 -15.69 -6.84 5.95
CA PRO A 60 -16.27 -7.12 7.26
C PRO A 60 -15.66 -6.27 8.37
N VAL A 61 -14.34 -6.03 8.38
CA VAL A 61 -13.69 -5.19 9.41
C VAL A 61 -14.34 -3.80 9.45
N ILE A 62 -14.53 -3.18 8.28
CA ILE A 62 -15.15 -1.84 8.22
C ILE A 62 -16.62 -1.90 8.64
N GLN A 63 -17.35 -2.94 8.24
CA GLN A 63 -18.74 -3.14 8.65
C GLN A 63 -18.87 -3.29 10.18
N TYR A 64 -17.98 -4.06 10.83
CA TYR A 64 -17.96 -4.20 12.28
C TYR A 64 -17.63 -2.88 12.99
N MET A 65 -16.67 -2.11 12.48
CA MET A 65 -16.34 -0.79 13.04
C MET A 65 -17.52 0.18 12.91
N LYS A 66 -18.15 0.25 11.73
CA LYS A 66 -19.35 1.08 11.51
C LYS A 66 -20.51 0.66 12.43
N ALA A 67 -20.76 -0.65 12.58
CA ALA A 67 -21.79 -1.18 13.47
C ALA A 67 -21.51 -0.86 14.96
N ALA A 68 -20.24 -0.77 15.34
CA ALA A 68 -19.80 -0.32 16.67
C ALA A 68 -19.84 1.21 16.84
N GLY A 69 -20.35 1.96 15.86
CA GLY A 69 -20.51 3.41 15.93
C GLY A 69 -19.30 4.22 15.50
N TYR A 70 -18.25 3.59 14.94
CA TYR A 70 -17.09 4.30 14.43
C TYR A 70 -17.38 4.98 13.09
N ASP A 71 -16.85 6.20 12.93
CA ASP A 71 -16.70 6.83 11.62
C ASP A 71 -15.41 6.35 10.95
N PHE A 72 -15.51 5.98 9.66
CA PHE A 72 -14.39 5.40 8.92
C PHE A 72 -13.74 6.43 7.99
N HIS A 73 -12.42 6.56 8.08
CA HIS A 73 -11.64 7.40 7.18
C HIS A 73 -10.61 6.55 6.42
N ASN A 74 -10.77 6.52 5.10
CA ASN A 74 -9.88 5.82 4.19
C ASN A 74 -8.78 6.76 3.67
N LEU A 75 -7.54 6.56 4.11
CA LEU A 75 -6.33 7.23 3.63
C LEU A 75 -5.43 6.21 2.93
N SER A 76 -6.00 5.49 1.95
CA SER A 76 -5.30 4.41 1.26
C SER A 76 -5.51 4.43 -0.25
N ILE A 77 -4.89 3.45 -0.90
CA ILE A 77 -4.95 3.19 -2.33
C ILE A 77 -6.07 2.22 -2.72
N PHE A 78 -6.83 1.72 -1.73
CA PHE A 78 -7.93 0.77 -1.93
C PHE A 78 -9.28 1.45 -1.81
N ASP A 79 -10.21 1.05 -2.65
CA ASP A 79 -11.60 1.46 -2.50
C ASP A 79 -12.25 0.62 -1.39
N PHE A 80 -13.04 1.27 -0.55
CA PHE A 80 -13.96 0.66 0.41
C PHE A 80 -15.37 1.13 0.09
N ALA A 81 -16.39 0.32 0.39
CA ALA A 81 -17.78 0.68 0.20
C ALA A 81 -18.09 2.05 0.84
N ASP A 82 -18.54 3.01 0.03
CA ASP A 82 -18.81 4.42 0.37
C ASP A 82 -17.59 5.27 0.79
N HIS A 83 -16.37 4.73 0.71
CA HIS A 83 -15.13 5.42 1.05
C HIS A 83 -14.05 5.16 -0.02
N PRO A 84 -14.11 5.84 -1.17
CA PRO A 84 -13.16 5.62 -2.27
C PRO A 84 -11.71 5.97 -1.86
N SER A 85 -10.76 5.37 -2.56
CA SER A 85 -9.32 5.63 -2.39
C SER A 85 -8.93 7.08 -2.71
N LEU A 86 -7.88 7.57 -2.05
CA LEU A 86 -7.27 8.86 -2.38
C LEU A 86 -6.54 8.83 -3.73
N GLN A 87 -6.04 7.65 -4.10
CA GLN A 87 -5.46 7.36 -5.40
C GLN A 87 -5.86 5.94 -5.79
N LYS A 88 -6.62 5.78 -6.88
CA LYS A 88 -7.04 4.46 -7.34
C LYS A 88 -5.83 3.62 -7.74
N ASN A 89 -5.64 2.49 -7.05
CA ASN A 89 -4.65 1.48 -7.42
C ASN A 89 -5.28 0.08 -7.32
N TYR A 90 -5.66 -0.51 -8.46
CA TYR A 90 -6.29 -1.82 -8.52
C TYR A 90 -5.28 -2.99 -8.45
N PHE A 91 -4.28 -2.92 -7.57
CA PHE A 91 -3.20 -3.91 -7.45
C PHE A 91 -2.47 -4.18 -8.77
N ILE A 92 -2.16 -3.11 -9.51
CA ILE A 92 -1.68 -3.23 -10.88
C ILE A 92 -0.15 -3.42 -10.89
N ASN A 93 0.30 -4.66 -10.97
CA ASN A 93 1.67 -4.99 -11.41
C ASN A 93 1.75 -4.86 -12.94
N GLY A 94 2.93 -4.51 -13.47
CA GLY A 94 3.14 -4.07 -14.85
C GLY A 94 2.61 -5.01 -15.95
N GLU A 95 2.53 -6.32 -15.70
CA GLU A 95 2.01 -7.31 -16.65
C GLU A 95 0.46 -7.38 -16.70
N THR A 96 -0.23 -6.89 -15.66
CA THR A 96 -1.70 -6.90 -15.54
C THR A 96 -2.38 -5.58 -15.95
N LYS A 97 -1.60 -4.56 -16.34
CA LYS A 97 -2.11 -3.25 -16.82
C LYS A 97 -3.11 -3.39 -17.97
N SER A 98 -2.93 -4.38 -18.84
CA SER A 98 -3.75 -4.55 -20.05
C SER A 98 -5.12 -5.19 -19.81
N VAL A 99 -5.39 -5.77 -18.63
CA VAL A 99 -6.60 -6.58 -18.43
C VAL A 99 -7.57 -5.98 -17.42
N ILE A 100 -7.10 -5.27 -16.38
CA ILE A 100 -8.00 -4.70 -15.36
C ILE A 100 -8.62 -3.37 -15.82
N LEU A 101 -7.93 -2.62 -16.70
CA LEU A 101 -8.49 -1.42 -17.34
C LEU A 101 -9.63 -1.74 -18.34
N TYR A 102 -9.88 -3.01 -18.65
CA TYR A 102 -10.81 -3.42 -19.72
C TYR A 102 -12.28 -3.48 -19.30
N ASN A 103 -12.61 -3.53 -17.99
CA ASN A 103 -13.90 -4.03 -17.51
C ASN A 103 -14.68 -3.14 -16.53
N THR A 104 -14.49 -1.82 -16.53
CA THR A 104 -15.51 -0.92 -15.96
C THR A 104 -16.42 -0.43 -17.09
N LEU A 105 -17.71 -0.77 -17.01
CA LEU A 105 -18.77 -0.54 -18.01
C LEU A 105 -18.78 0.84 -18.69
N TRP A 106 -18.28 1.89 -18.01
CA TRP A 106 -18.18 3.25 -18.57
C TRP A 106 -17.08 3.43 -19.63
N GLU A 107 -15.96 2.73 -19.49
CA GLU A 107 -14.87 2.74 -20.48
C GLU A 107 -15.13 1.75 -21.62
N SER A 108 -15.96 0.71 -21.40
CA SER A 108 -16.52 -0.14 -22.46
C SER A 108 -17.42 0.67 -23.41
N TYR A 109 -18.27 1.55 -22.88
CA TYR A 109 -19.14 2.43 -23.67
C TYR A 109 -18.35 3.43 -24.55
N LYS A 110 -17.28 4.03 -24.02
CA LYS A 110 -16.39 4.93 -24.81
C LYS A 110 -15.60 4.17 -25.89
N ARG A 111 -15.30 2.90 -25.65
CA ARG A 111 -14.56 2.03 -26.57
C ARG A 111 -15.41 1.59 -27.76
N ASP A 112 -16.65 1.18 -27.53
CA ASP A 112 -17.50 0.60 -28.59
C ASP A 112 -17.96 1.64 -29.63
N ILE A 113 -18.06 2.92 -29.26
CA ILE A 113 -18.40 4.01 -30.20
C ILE A 113 -17.17 4.49 -30.99
N ARG A 114 -15.95 4.38 -30.43
CA ARG A 114 -14.70 4.78 -31.09
C ARG A 114 -14.04 3.66 -31.91
N TRP A 115 -14.44 2.40 -31.70
CA TRP A 115 -13.85 1.26 -32.40
C TRP A 115 -14.16 1.22 -33.90
N ASN A 116 -15.24 1.87 -34.36
CA ASN A 116 -15.58 1.95 -35.79
C ASN A 116 -14.61 2.83 -36.61
N PHE A 117 -13.63 3.48 -36.00
CA PHE A 117 -12.67 4.36 -36.68
C PHE A 117 -11.19 4.07 -36.36
N TYR A 118 -10.87 2.97 -35.67
CA TYR A 118 -9.49 2.69 -35.28
C TYR A 118 -8.86 1.59 -36.16
N ASN A 119 -7.84 1.96 -36.94
CA ASN A 119 -7.06 1.06 -37.79
C ASN A 119 -5.75 0.66 -37.05
N PRO A 120 -5.46 -0.64 -36.76
CA PRO A 120 -4.47 -1.02 -35.74
C PRO A 120 -3.00 -0.90 -36.16
N GLN A 121 -2.68 -0.30 -37.30
CA GLN A 121 -1.31 -0.29 -37.84
C GLN A 121 -0.61 1.08 -37.79
N ALA A 122 -1.21 2.07 -37.11
CA ALA A 122 -0.60 3.38 -36.93
C ALA A 122 -0.79 3.86 -35.49
N ASN A 123 0.15 3.51 -34.61
CA ASN A 123 0.58 4.24 -33.40
C ASN A 123 1.10 3.26 -32.34
N ASP A 124 2.16 2.52 -32.67
CA ASP A 124 3.05 2.01 -31.64
C ASP A 124 4.08 3.11 -31.32
N SER A 125 3.59 4.17 -30.67
CA SER A 125 4.46 5.20 -30.11
C SER A 125 4.85 4.76 -28.71
N ALA A 126 5.98 4.05 -28.63
CA ALA A 126 6.65 3.74 -27.38
C ALA A 126 6.75 5.00 -26.50
N VAL A 127 5.98 5.00 -25.41
CA VAL A 127 6.03 6.07 -24.41
C VAL A 127 7.43 6.07 -23.80
N SER A 128 8.17 7.17 -24.01
CA SER A 128 9.57 7.24 -23.62
C SER A 128 9.75 7.09 -22.09
N PRO A 129 10.84 6.42 -21.63
CA PRO A 129 11.11 6.20 -20.21
C PRO A 129 11.06 7.47 -19.34
N GLY A 130 11.46 8.62 -19.90
CA GLY A 130 11.49 9.91 -19.19
C GLY A 130 10.10 10.48 -18.83
N SER A 131 9.03 10.07 -19.50
CA SER A 131 7.67 10.55 -19.21
C SER A 131 7.04 9.84 -18.00
N GLN A 132 7.33 8.55 -17.80
CA GLN A 132 6.88 7.81 -16.61
C GLN A 132 7.68 8.23 -15.37
N GLU A 133 8.99 8.45 -15.51
CA GLU A 133 9.85 8.90 -14.41
C GLU A 133 9.39 10.25 -13.82
N ASN A 134 8.97 11.20 -14.65
CA ASN A 134 8.49 12.51 -14.20
C ASN A 134 7.10 12.48 -13.54
N LEU A 135 6.19 11.64 -14.03
CA LEU A 135 4.85 11.48 -13.44
C LEU A 135 4.91 10.76 -12.08
N PHE A 136 5.75 9.72 -11.96
CA PHE A 136 5.94 9.02 -10.69
C PHE A 136 6.85 9.76 -9.69
N LYS A 137 7.87 10.51 -10.13
CA LYS A 137 8.64 11.44 -9.26
C LYS A 137 7.72 12.44 -8.57
N LYS A 138 6.74 13.01 -9.28
CA LYS A 138 5.77 13.94 -8.67
C LYS A 138 4.71 13.25 -7.81
N SER A 139 4.28 12.02 -8.12
CA SER A 139 3.18 11.36 -7.41
C SER A 139 3.61 10.52 -6.20
N GLY A 140 4.71 9.76 -6.28
CA GLY A 140 5.16 8.88 -5.20
C GLY A 140 5.81 9.60 -4.01
N LEU A 141 6.61 10.65 -4.28
CA LEU A 141 7.16 11.54 -3.24
C LEU A 141 6.05 12.29 -2.50
N ASN A 142 4.96 12.60 -3.21
CA ASN A 142 3.83 13.33 -2.65
C ASN A 142 2.91 12.41 -1.84
N PHE A 143 2.66 11.18 -2.30
CA PHE A 143 1.67 10.31 -1.66
C PHE A 143 2.01 9.96 -0.20
N ASN A 144 3.22 9.46 0.09
CA ASN A 144 3.59 9.13 1.48
C ASN A 144 3.47 10.34 2.40
N ASN A 145 3.92 11.51 1.93
CA ASN A 145 3.82 12.76 2.68
C ASN A 145 2.36 13.18 2.90
N ILE A 146 1.49 13.07 1.88
CA ILE A 146 0.05 13.30 2.00
C ILE A 146 -0.54 12.38 3.07
N ILE A 147 -0.31 11.07 3.00
CA ILE A 147 -0.90 10.13 3.95
C ILE A 147 -0.43 10.41 5.38
N ILE A 148 0.87 10.63 5.58
CA ILE A 148 1.44 10.93 6.91
C ILE A 148 0.90 12.25 7.48
N ASP A 149 0.81 13.29 6.64
CA ASP A 149 0.24 14.58 7.02
C ASP A 149 -1.25 14.46 7.34
N SER A 150 -2.03 13.78 6.49
CA SER A 150 -3.45 13.51 6.69
C SER A 150 -3.71 12.71 7.97
N LEU A 151 -2.93 11.67 8.24
CA LEU A 151 -3.00 10.90 9.50
C LEU A 151 -2.79 11.82 10.71
N SER A 152 -1.78 12.70 10.65
CA SER A 152 -1.50 13.64 11.72
C SER A 152 -2.60 14.69 11.90
N LYS A 153 -3.15 15.24 10.81
CA LYS A 153 -4.19 16.27 10.85
C LYS A 153 -5.51 15.71 11.33
N LEU A 154 -5.94 14.59 10.75
CA LEU A 154 -7.19 13.94 11.11
C LEU A 154 -7.16 13.53 12.57
N SER A 155 -6.09 12.89 13.05
CA SER A 155 -5.97 12.50 14.47
C SER A 155 -5.94 13.67 15.45
N ALA A 156 -5.63 14.89 15.00
CA ALA A 156 -5.63 16.09 15.83
C ALA A 156 -7.02 16.73 16.01
N VAL A 157 -8.00 16.37 15.18
CA VAL A 157 -9.39 16.83 15.34
C VAL A 157 -9.98 16.19 16.59
N THR A 158 -10.38 16.98 17.57
CA THR A 158 -10.93 16.52 18.86
C THR A 158 -12.45 16.57 18.92
N ASP A 159 -13.07 17.39 18.06
CA ASP A 159 -14.50 17.66 18.12
C ASP A 159 -15.22 16.70 17.17
N ASN A 160 -15.34 15.45 17.58
CA ASN A 160 -16.12 14.46 16.85
C ASN A 160 -17.10 13.74 17.78
N GLU A 161 -18.36 13.63 17.34
CA GLU A 161 -19.41 12.95 18.10
C GLU A 161 -19.21 11.42 18.13
N LYS A 162 -18.47 10.88 17.15
CA LYS A 162 -18.22 9.44 16.99
C LYS A 162 -16.74 9.08 17.14
N PRO A 163 -16.40 7.89 17.69
CA PRO A 163 -15.04 7.38 17.63
C PRO A 163 -14.65 7.16 16.15
N ARG A 164 -13.35 7.17 15.85
CA ARG A 164 -12.86 7.09 14.46
C ARG A 164 -11.99 5.88 14.24
N PHE A 165 -12.23 5.21 13.12
CA PHE A 165 -11.34 4.21 12.57
C PHE A 165 -10.64 4.83 11.36
N ILE A 166 -9.33 5.08 11.47
CA ILE A 166 -8.54 5.72 10.42
C ILE A 166 -7.58 4.69 9.85
N TYR A 167 -7.72 4.37 8.57
CA TYR A 167 -6.81 3.46 7.88
C TYR A 167 -5.91 4.24 6.93
N GLY A 168 -4.59 4.23 7.20
CA GLY A 168 -3.57 4.83 6.34
C GLY A 168 -2.69 3.76 5.70
N HIS A 169 -2.49 3.82 4.39
CA HIS A 169 -1.57 2.95 3.68
C HIS A 169 -0.44 3.78 3.06
N VAL A 170 0.80 3.55 3.49
CA VAL A 170 1.99 4.21 2.94
C VAL A 170 2.77 3.24 2.07
N TYR A 171 3.43 3.74 1.03
CA TYR A 171 4.27 2.93 0.16
C TYR A 171 5.63 2.61 0.77
N ILE A 172 6.12 3.29 1.81
CA ILE A 172 7.46 3.01 2.34
C ILE A 172 7.49 1.60 2.99
N PRO A 173 8.43 0.69 2.63
CA PRO A 173 9.65 0.90 1.84
C PRO A 173 9.62 0.35 0.39
N HIS A 174 8.44 0.22 -0.23
CA HIS A 174 8.26 -0.21 -1.61
C HIS A 174 9.10 0.63 -2.60
N PHE A 175 9.57 -0.01 -3.67
CA PHE A 175 10.25 0.65 -4.79
C PHE A 175 9.32 1.69 -5.47
N PRO A 176 9.84 2.80 -6.00
CA PRO A 176 11.23 3.24 -6.06
C PRO A 176 11.82 3.65 -4.70
N TYR A 177 13.13 3.47 -4.54
CA TYR A 177 13.84 3.87 -3.33
C TYR A 177 14.25 5.34 -3.42
N LEU A 178 13.43 6.21 -2.81
CA LEU A 178 13.49 7.65 -3.03
C LEU A 178 14.54 8.38 -2.19
N TYR A 179 14.73 7.93 -0.94
CA TYR A 179 15.59 8.59 0.03
C TYR A 179 16.58 7.62 0.64
N ASN A 180 17.78 8.12 0.94
CA ASN A 180 18.74 7.39 1.76
C ASN A 180 18.32 7.39 3.24
N SER A 181 19.10 6.72 4.10
CA SER A 181 18.76 6.59 5.52
C SER A 181 18.76 7.92 6.30
N ALA A 182 19.40 8.97 5.77
CA ALA A 182 19.39 10.32 6.34
C ALA A 182 18.17 11.14 5.89
N GLY A 183 17.35 10.63 4.97
CA GLY A 183 16.23 11.37 4.38
C GLY A 183 16.65 12.31 3.25
N VAL A 184 17.86 12.15 2.71
CA VAL A 184 18.33 12.90 1.53
C VAL A 184 17.89 12.13 0.27
N PRO A 185 17.22 12.79 -0.70
CA PRO A 185 16.77 12.13 -1.92
C PRO A 185 17.97 11.71 -2.77
N TYR A 186 17.89 10.55 -3.43
CA TYR A 186 18.87 10.18 -4.45
C TYR A 186 18.73 11.11 -5.66
N THR A 187 19.86 11.53 -6.21
CA THR A 187 19.93 12.48 -7.34
C THR A 187 19.98 11.80 -8.69
N ASP A 188 20.32 10.51 -8.73
CA ASP A 188 20.32 9.69 -9.93
C ASP A 188 18.93 9.13 -10.24
N SER A 189 18.82 8.36 -11.33
CA SER A 189 17.56 7.67 -11.61
C SER A 189 17.21 6.79 -10.41
N VAL A 190 15.92 6.72 -10.09
CA VAL A 190 15.38 5.81 -9.07
C VAL A 190 14.54 4.70 -9.70
N TYR A 191 14.46 4.68 -11.05
CA TYR A 191 13.67 3.73 -11.82
C TYR A 191 14.56 2.93 -12.78
N SER A 192 15.05 1.79 -12.30
CA SER A 192 15.68 0.79 -13.15
C SER A 192 15.53 -0.61 -12.54
N ALA A 193 15.70 -1.64 -13.37
CA ALA A 193 15.74 -3.02 -12.89
C ALA A 193 16.92 -3.23 -11.92
N GLU A 194 18.05 -2.58 -12.15
CA GLU A 194 19.21 -2.63 -11.25
C GLU A 194 18.87 -2.06 -9.87
N ILE A 195 18.24 -0.88 -9.82
CA ILE A 195 17.85 -0.22 -8.57
C ILE A 195 16.76 -0.99 -7.84
N PHE A 196 15.83 -1.61 -8.57
CA PHE A 196 14.82 -2.48 -7.97
C PHE A 196 15.45 -3.63 -7.17
N HIS A 197 16.64 -4.10 -7.57
CA HIS A 197 17.39 -5.16 -6.88
C HIS A 197 18.44 -4.63 -5.89
N ASP A 198 18.55 -3.31 -5.71
CA ASP A 198 19.56 -2.68 -4.85
C ASP A 198 19.20 -2.84 -3.36
N LYS A 199 19.84 -3.82 -2.72
CA LYS A 199 19.68 -4.11 -1.29
C LYS A 199 20.10 -2.94 -0.39
N LYS A 200 21.11 -2.16 -0.80
CA LYS A 200 21.60 -1.03 -0.02
C LYS A 200 20.53 0.06 0.01
N ARG A 201 20.01 0.45 -1.15
CA ARG A 201 18.93 1.44 -1.25
C ARG A 201 17.66 0.98 -0.54
N PHE A 202 17.27 -0.29 -0.67
CA PHE A 202 16.14 -0.85 0.08
C PHE A 202 16.33 -0.72 1.60
N SER A 203 17.52 -1.09 2.10
CA SER A 203 17.85 -0.98 3.52
C SER A 203 17.84 0.47 4.00
N GLU A 204 18.42 1.38 3.21
CA GLU A 204 18.44 2.82 3.51
C GLU A 204 17.03 3.42 3.54
N TYR A 205 16.19 3.07 2.57
CA TYR A 205 14.82 3.54 2.50
C TYR A 205 13.92 2.95 3.60
N THR A 206 14.16 1.70 3.98
CA THR A 206 13.53 1.07 5.16
C THR A 206 13.92 1.79 6.45
N ALA A 207 15.19 2.17 6.60
CA ALA A 207 15.66 2.94 7.76
C ALA A 207 15.02 4.34 7.81
N TYR A 208 14.88 5.00 6.66
CA TYR A 208 14.14 6.26 6.53
C TYR A 208 12.66 6.10 6.94
N GLY A 209 11.97 5.10 6.38
CA GLY A 209 10.57 4.81 6.71
C GLY A 209 10.36 4.58 8.20
N ARG A 210 11.23 3.80 8.84
CA ARG A 210 11.20 3.59 10.29
C ARG A 210 11.26 4.92 11.05
N LYS A 211 12.18 5.83 10.68
CA LYS A 211 12.32 7.13 11.36
C LYS A 211 11.02 7.94 11.27
N ILE A 212 10.45 8.04 10.07
CA ILE A 212 9.24 8.81 9.84
C ILE A 212 8.03 8.21 10.57
N LEU A 213 7.82 6.90 10.44
CA LEU A 213 6.66 6.23 11.04
C LEU A 213 6.73 6.23 12.57
N ILE A 214 7.90 6.01 13.17
CA ILE A 214 8.07 6.14 14.63
C ILE A 214 7.84 7.59 15.08
N SER A 215 8.29 8.58 14.31
CA SER A 215 8.03 10.00 14.61
C SER A 215 6.52 10.31 14.59
N LEU A 216 5.81 9.82 13.56
CA LEU A 216 4.35 9.93 13.47
C LEU A 216 3.68 9.29 14.70
N VAL A 217 4.00 8.04 15.03
CA VAL A 217 3.43 7.35 16.19
C VAL A 217 3.66 8.14 17.48
N LYS A 218 4.87 8.64 17.72
CA LYS A 218 5.18 9.48 18.89
C LYS A 218 4.30 10.73 18.95
N LYS A 219 4.11 11.40 17.81
CA LYS A 219 3.24 12.59 17.71
C LYS A 219 1.77 12.26 17.99
N LEU A 220 1.30 11.09 17.53
CA LEU A 220 -0.07 10.63 17.76
C LEU A 220 -0.32 10.24 19.23
N LEU A 221 0.65 9.61 19.89
CA LEU A 221 0.55 9.22 21.31
C LEU A 221 0.61 10.40 22.29
N GLN A 222 1.12 11.56 21.86
CA GLN A 222 1.11 12.78 22.67
C GLN A 222 -0.28 13.43 22.76
N LYS A 223 -1.29 12.88 22.09
CA LYS A 223 -2.65 13.41 22.08
C LYS A 223 -3.46 12.88 23.26
N ASN A 224 -4.32 13.74 23.81
CA ASN A 224 -5.13 13.44 25.01
C ASN A 224 -6.21 12.37 24.77
N ASN A 225 -6.47 11.97 23.53
CA ASN A 225 -7.47 10.98 23.17
C ASN A 225 -7.01 9.52 23.31
N GLN A 226 -5.74 9.27 23.70
CA GLN A 226 -5.16 7.93 23.90
C GLN A 226 -5.54 6.93 22.77
N PRO A 227 -5.09 7.17 21.53
CA PRO A 227 -5.49 6.33 20.41
C PRO A 227 -4.83 4.96 20.49
N VAL A 228 -5.55 3.91 20.07
CA VAL A 228 -4.94 2.61 19.76
C VAL A 228 -4.31 2.71 18.39
N ILE A 229 -2.99 2.45 18.29
CA ILE A 229 -2.27 2.55 17.01
C ILE A 229 -1.73 1.18 16.63
N ILE A 230 -2.14 0.69 15.45
CA ILE A 230 -1.59 -0.51 14.83
C ILE A 230 -0.69 -0.08 13.68
N LEU A 231 0.62 -0.36 13.81
CA LEU A 231 1.58 -0.15 12.74
C LEU A 231 2.01 -1.50 12.18
N GLN A 232 1.49 -1.83 11.00
CA GLN A 232 1.68 -3.14 10.40
C GLN A 232 2.12 -3.03 8.94
N SER A 233 3.07 -3.88 8.56
CA SER A 233 3.45 -4.15 7.17
C SER A 233 2.60 -5.30 6.62
N ASP A 234 2.20 -5.15 5.37
CA ASP A 234 1.38 -6.10 4.62
C ASP A 234 2.15 -7.38 4.27
N HIS A 235 3.40 -7.27 3.81
CA HIS A 235 4.25 -8.40 3.51
C HIS A 235 5.75 -8.05 3.57
N GLY A 236 6.59 -9.06 3.31
CA GLY A 236 8.04 -8.91 3.32
C GLY A 236 8.62 -8.38 2.00
N ALA A 237 9.95 -8.27 1.94
CA ALA A 237 10.61 -7.61 0.81
C ALA A 237 10.46 -8.39 -0.51
N ALA A 238 10.03 -7.69 -1.57
CA ALA A 238 9.99 -8.25 -2.92
C ALA A 238 11.37 -8.67 -3.44
N LEU A 239 12.45 -8.08 -2.91
CA LEU A 239 13.83 -8.47 -3.21
C LEU A 239 14.09 -9.97 -2.97
N ALA A 240 13.42 -10.57 -1.98
CA ALA A 240 13.57 -11.98 -1.65
C ALA A 240 13.01 -12.93 -2.75
N PHE A 241 12.37 -12.40 -3.79
CA PHE A 241 12.02 -13.17 -4.99
C PHE A 241 13.22 -13.41 -5.91
N TYR A 242 14.24 -12.54 -5.89
CA TYR A 242 15.24 -12.45 -6.95
C TYR A 242 16.68 -12.65 -6.47
N ASP A 243 16.96 -12.52 -5.18
CA ASP A 243 18.33 -12.42 -4.66
C ASP A 243 18.83 -13.69 -3.93
N GLY A 244 18.12 -14.82 -4.09
CA GLY A 244 18.42 -16.09 -3.42
C GLY A 244 18.11 -16.12 -1.93
N SER A 245 17.53 -15.06 -1.37
CA SER A 245 17.16 -15.00 0.04
C SER A 245 16.16 -16.10 0.44
N PRO A 246 16.16 -16.53 1.71
CA PRO A 246 15.15 -17.45 2.25
C PRO A 246 13.72 -17.01 1.91
N LYS A 247 12.91 -17.93 1.36
CA LYS A 247 11.50 -17.66 1.01
C LYS A 247 10.69 -17.08 2.18
N ALA A 248 11.04 -17.43 3.41
CA ALA A 248 10.47 -16.90 4.64
C ALA A 248 10.50 -15.36 4.74
N TYR A 249 11.50 -14.69 4.13
CA TYR A 249 11.58 -13.24 4.15
C TYR A 249 10.50 -12.54 3.32
N ARG A 250 9.88 -13.24 2.36
CA ARG A 250 8.74 -12.72 1.59
C ARG A 250 7.48 -12.55 2.45
N PHE A 251 7.41 -13.28 3.56
CA PHE A 251 6.29 -13.29 4.51
C PHE A 251 6.61 -12.57 5.82
N SER A 252 7.84 -12.06 5.99
CA SER A 252 8.21 -11.34 7.20
C SER A 252 7.51 -9.99 7.22
N ASN A 253 6.79 -9.66 8.29
CA ASN A 253 6.17 -8.36 8.44
C ASN A 253 6.51 -7.71 9.78
N TYR A 254 6.48 -6.39 9.78
CA TYR A 254 6.50 -5.60 11.00
C TYR A 254 5.08 -5.51 11.55
N SER A 255 4.87 -5.82 12.83
CA SER A 255 3.56 -5.64 13.48
C SER A 255 3.76 -5.14 14.91
N ALA A 256 3.30 -3.92 15.15
CA ALA A 256 3.42 -3.24 16.43
C ALA A 256 2.11 -2.55 16.82
N PHE A 257 1.87 -2.50 18.12
CA PHE A 257 0.67 -1.98 18.75
C PHE A 257 1.12 -0.97 19.81
N TYR A 258 0.44 0.16 19.88
CA TYR A 258 0.72 1.24 20.84
C TYR A 258 -0.56 1.68 21.52
#